data_AF-A0A495D171-F1
#
_entry.id   AF-A0A495D171-F1
#
_cell.length_a   1.000
_cell.length_b   1.000
_cell.length_c   1.000
_cell.angle_alpha   90.00
_cell.angle_beta   90.00
_cell.angle_gamma   90.00
#
_symmetry.space_group_name_H-M   'P 1'
#
loop_
_entity.id
_entity.type
_entity.pdbx_description
1 polymer ?
#
loop_
_entity_poly.entity_id
_entity_poly.type
_entity_poly.pdbx_seq_one_letter_code
_entity_poly.pdbx_strand_id
1 'polypeptide(L)'
;MSRIMCKLEEDVARARLAQSAVAYAFGISQRELEAPTRRSRETALARQAAMYLAHVAFELPISRVALAFGRDRSTAAHACHRIEDRRDDRAFDDYMDALEAALRTAPRLSALQRLAGLERFERPERLT
;
A
#
# COMPACT_ATOMS: atom_id res chain seq x y z
N MET A 1 -17.46 -16.22 -8.87
CA MET A 1 -16.26 -15.49 -9.34
C MET A 1 -16.29 -13.98 -9.09
N SER A 2 -17.46 -13.31 -9.03
CA SER A 2 -17.59 -11.84 -8.93
C SER A 2 -17.08 -11.17 -7.61
N ARG A 3 -17.26 -11.80 -6.43
CA ARG A 3 -16.95 -11.14 -5.13
C ARG A 3 -15.46 -11.15 -4.74
N ILE A 4 -14.71 -12.18 -5.13
CA ILE A 4 -13.29 -12.33 -4.77
C ILE A 4 -12.41 -11.37 -5.58
N MET A 5 -12.70 -11.21 -6.87
CA MET A 5 -11.97 -10.30 -7.75
C MET A 5 -12.15 -8.83 -7.34
N CYS A 6 -13.38 -8.41 -7.05
CA CYS A 6 -13.67 -7.07 -6.52
C CYS A 6 -12.91 -6.78 -5.22
N LYS A 7 -12.79 -7.79 -4.35
CA LYS A 7 -12.07 -7.69 -3.07
C LYS A 7 -10.55 -7.55 -3.23
N LEU A 8 -9.96 -8.18 -4.26
CA LEU A 8 -8.55 -8.00 -4.60
C LEU A 8 -8.29 -6.67 -5.31
N GLU A 9 -9.19 -6.22 -6.18
CA GLU A 9 -9.09 -4.90 -6.82
C GLU A 9 -9.07 -3.77 -5.78
N GLU A 10 -9.93 -3.86 -4.76
CA GLU A 10 -9.92 -2.89 -3.65
C GLU A 10 -8.60 -2.95 -2.85
N ASP A 11 -8.06 -4.14 -2.60
CA ASP A 11 -6.76 -4.27 -1.91
C ASP A 11 -5.61 -3.67 -2.71
N VAL A 12 -5.58 -3.93 -4.02
CA VAL A 12 -4.58 -3.37 -4.92
C VAL A 12 -4.68 -1.84 -4.94
N ALA A 13 -5.89 -1.30 -4.94
CA ALA A 13 -6.08 0.14 -4.91
C ALA A 13 -5.61 0.77 -3.59
N ARG A 14 -5.92 0.12 -2.45
CA ARG A 14 -5.41 0.51 -1.12
C ARG A 14 -3.88 0.43 -1.03
N ALA A 15 -3.29 -0.65 -1.55
CA ALA A 15 -1.85 -0.82 -1.63
C ALA A 15 -1.20 0.32 -2.43
N ARG A 16 -1.75 0.66 -3.60
CA ARG A 16 -1.26 1.78 -4.42
C ARG A 16 -1.37 3.12 -3.71
N LEU A 17 -2.47 3.36 -2.98
CA LEU A 17 -2.61 4.58 -2.20
C LEU A 17 -1.54 4.67 -1.09
N ALA A 18 -1.28 3.57 -0.37
CA ALA A 18 -0.20 3.50 0.61
C ALA A 18 1.18 3.74 -0.05
N GLN A 19 1.43 3.14 -1.22
CA GLN A 19 2.65 3.38 -1.99
C GLN A 19 2.84 4.85 -2.35
N SER A 20 1.79 5.52 -2.85
CA SER A 20 1.87 6.94 -3.22
C SER A 20 2.05 7.87 -2.03
N ALA A 21 1.37 7.60 -0.90
CA ALA A 21 1.57 8.35 0.33
C ALA A 21 3.03 8.24 0.82
N VAL A 22 3.58 7.01 0.80
CA VAL A 22 4.97 6.77 1.19
C VAL A 22 5.97 7.36 0.20
N ALA A 23 5.71 7.27 -1.11
CA ALA A 23 6.56 7.86 -2.14
C ALA A 23 6.70 9.38 -1.93
N TYR A 24 5.57 10.06 -1.70
CA TYR A 24 5.52 11.48 -1.36
C TYR A 24 6.33 11.79 -0.09
N ALA A 25 6.04 11.05 0.99
CA ALA A 25 6.65 11.24 2.29
C ALA A 25 8.17 11.02 2.31
N PHE A 26 8.63 9.96 1.66
CA PHE A 26 10.04 9.55 1.68
C PHE A 26 10.86 10.25 0.58
N GLY A 27 10.23 11.06 -0.27
CA GLY A 27 10.90 11.72 -1.40
C GLY A 27 11.40 10.75 -2.46
N ILE A 28 10.73 9.61 -2.63
CA ILE A 28 11.12 8.54 -3.57
C ILE A 28 10.17 8.52 -4.75
N SER A 29 10.69 8.27 -5.95
CA SER A 29 9.83 8.17 -7.13
C SER A 29 8.92 6.92 -7.06
N GLN A 30 7.65 7.06 -7.48
CA GLN A 30 6.70 5.95 -7.55
C GLN A 30 7.27 4.79 -8.38
N ARG A 31 7.96 5.10 -9.49
CA ARG A 31 8.61 4.11 -10.36
C ARG A 31 9.66 3.29 -9.64
N GLU A 32 10.46 3.92 -8.78
CA GLU A 32 11.43 3.19 -7.96
C GLU A 32 10.73 2.31 -6.94
N LEU A 33 9.67 2.79 -6.30
CA LEU A 33 8.92 2.02 -5.31
C LEU A 33 8.21 0.80 -5.95
N GLU A 34 7.77 0.90 -7.20
CA GLU A 34 7.15 -0.21 -7.95
C GLU A 34 8.17 -1.16 -8.60
N ALA A 35 9.44 -0.75 -8.73
CA ALA A 35 10.44 -1.56 -9.39
C ALA A 35 10.59 -2.96 -8.72
N PRO A 36 10.73 -4.04 -9.51
CA PRO A 36 10.80 -5.39 -8.95
C PRO A 36 12.06 -5.62 -8.12
N THR A 37 13.15 -4.91 -8.45
CA THR A 37 14.47 -5.08 -7.82
C THR A 37 14.62 -4.29 -6.52
N ARG A 38 15.46 -4.83 -5.63
CA ARG A 38 15.98 -4.16 -4.44
C ARG A 38 16.89 -3.02 -4.93
N ARG A 39 16.32 -1.83 -5.09
CA ARG A 39 17.05 -0.60 -5.45
C ARG A 39 17.88 -0.16 -4.23
N SER A 40 17.84 1.11 -3.84
CA SER A 40 18.56 1.59 -2.66
C SER A 40 17.96 1.05 -1.35
N ARG A 41 18.67 1.24 -0.23
CA ARG A 41 18.18 0.88 1.11
C ARG A 41 16.93 1.70 1.47
N GLU A 42 16.90 2.96 1.04
CA GLU A 42 15.80 3.90 1.22
C GLU A 42 14.56 3.43 0.46
N THR A 43 14.71 2.98 -0.81
CA THR A 43 13.58 2.41 -1.57
C THR A 43 13.05 1.14 -0.90
N ALA A 44 13.93 0.30 -0.36
CA ALA A 44 13.52 -0.91 0.35
C ALA A 44 12.71 -0.57 1.62
N LEU A 45 13.17 0.40 2.41
CA LEU A 45 12.45 0.89 3.58
C LEU A 45 11.08 1.47 3.21
N ALA A 46 11.00 2.28 2.16
CA ALA A 46 9.73 2.83 1.68
C ALA A 46 8.74 1.73 1.27
N ARG A 47 9.19 0.69 0.58
CA ARG A 47 8.30 -0.45 0.27
C ARG A 47 7.82 -1.17 1.53
N GLN A 48 8.69 -1.32 2.53
CA GLN A 48 8.32 -1.92 3.81
C GLN A 48 7.28 -1.06 4.55
N ALA A 49 7.48 0.26 4.59
CA ALA A 49 6.54 1.22 5.16
C ALA A 49 5.18 1.18 4.45
N ALA A 50 5.16 1.09 3.12
CA ALA A 50 3.92 1.00 2.36
C ALA A 50 3.15 -0.30 2.67
N MET A 51 3.84 -1.44 2.80
CA MET A 51 3.22 -2.71 3.21
C MET A 51 2.67 -2.63 4.63
N TYR A 52 3.44 -2.04 5.56
CA TYR A 52 3.03 -1.82 6.93
C TYR A 52 1.77 -0.96 7.02
N LEU A 53 1.76 0.20 6.35
CA LEU A 53 0.61 1.10 6.33
C LEU A 53 -0.61 0.45 5.68
N ALA A 54 -0.44 -0.37 4.65
CA ALA A 54 -1.54 -1.15 4.09
C ALA A 54 -2.11 -2.15 5.11
N HIS A 55 -1.27 -2.73 5.96
CA HIS A 55 -1.69 -3.61 7.04
C HIS A 55 -2.47 -2.85 8.13
N VAL A 56 -1.91 -1.75 8.66
CA VAL A 56 -2.49 -1.07 9.85
C VAL A 56 -3.60 -0.08 9.50
N ALA A 57 -3.45 0.73 8.46
CA ALA A 57 -4.42 1.78 8.12
C ALA A 57 -5.68 1.22 7.44
N PHE A 58 -5.53 0.14 6.68
CA PHE A 58 -6.63 -0.50 5.94
C PHE A 58 -7.03 -1.87 6.48
N GLU A 59 -6.43 -2.29 7.59
CA GLU A 59 -6.69 -3.57 8.28
C GLU A 59 -6.56 -4.78 7.33
N LEU A 60 -5.67 -4.70 6.34
CA LEU A 60 -5.46 -5.80 5.41
C LEU A 60 -4.64 -6.89 6.11
N PRO A 61 -5.09 -8.16 6.14
CA PRO A 61 -4.26 -9.23 6.66
C PRO A 61 -2.99 -9.38 5.80
N ILE A 62 -1.88 -9.81 6.42
CA ILE A 62 -0.56 -9.91 5.78
C ILE A 62 -0.61 -10.66 4.43
N SER A 63 -1.42 -11.71 4.32
CA SER A 63 -1.58 -12.46 3.06
C SER A 63 -2.19 -11.61 1.93
N ARG A 64 -3.13 -10.72 2.24
CA ARG A 64 -3.74 -9.80 1.28
C ARG A 64 -2.82 -8.64 0.94
N VAL A 65 -2.04 -8.14 1.91
CA VAL A 65 -0.96 -7.19 1.65
C VAL A 65 0.05 -7.81 0.67
N ALA A 66 0.56 -9.00 0.95
CA ALA A 66 1.50 -9.70 0.08
C ALA A 66 0.95 -9.85 -1.35
N LEU A 67 -0.30 -10.32 -1.47
CA LEU A 67 -0.97 -10.47 -2.76
C LEU A 67 -1.13 -9.14 -3.51
N ALA A 68 -1.58 -8.08 -2.83
CA ALA A 68 -1.78 -6.75 -3.42
C ALA A 68 -0.48 -6.09 -3.90
N PHE A 69 0.64 -6.39 -3.24
CA PHE A 69 1.98 -5.92 -3.62
C PHE A 69 2.71 -6.89 -4.57
N GLY A 70 2.12 -8.03 -4.93
CA GLY A 70 2.76 -9.05 -5.77
C GLY A 70 4.01 -9.67 -5.14
N ARG A 71 4.01 -9.88 -3.82
CA ARG A 71 5.14 -10.41 -3.03
C ARG A 71 4.74 -11.66 -2.25
N ASP A 72 5.74 -12.38 -1.77
CA ASP A 72 5.50 -13.52 -0.88
C ASP A 72 4.99 -13.08 0.50
N ARG A 73 4.17 -13.91 1.15
CA ARG A 73 3.63 -13.64 2.50
C ARG A 73 4.73 -13.36 3.51
N SER A 74 5.85 -14.09 3.46
CA SER A 74 7.00 -13.87 4.35
C SER A 74 7.65 -12.50 4.12
N THR A 75 7.63 -11.98 2.88
CA THR A 75 8.17 -10.65 2.57
C THR A 75 7.33 -9.56 3.24
N ALA A 76 6.00 -9.66 3.17
CA ALA A 76 5.11 -8.71 3.83
C ALA A 76 5.19 -8.80 5.36
N ALA A 77 5.27 -10.01 5.91
CA ALA A 77 5.47 -10.20 7.36
C ALA A 77 6.80 -9.60 7.82
N HIS A 78 7.89 -9.91 7.12
CA HIS A 78 9.20 -9.34 7.40
C HIS A 78 9.18 -7.81 7.29
N ALA A 79 8.51 -7.24 6.29
CA ALA A 79 8.34 -5.80 6.18
C ALA A 79 7.65 -5.19 7.41
N CYS A 80 6.56 -5.79 7.89
CA CYS A 80 5.86 -5.30 9.07
C CYS A 80 6.77 -5.34 10.31
N HIS A 81 7.44 -6.47 10.55
CA HIS A 81 8.40 -6.59 11.66
C HIS A 81 9.52 -5.53 11.59
N ARG A 82 10.10 -5.32 10.41
CA ARG A 82 11.17 -4.32 10.22
C ARG A 82 10.72 -2.88 10.47
N ILE A 83 9.45 -2.57 10.22
CA ILE A 83 8.90 -1.25 10.52
C ILE A 83 8.63 -1.13 12.02
N GLU A 84 8.06 -2.15 12.67
CA GLU A 84 7.85 -2.13 14.12
C GLU A 84 9.16 -2.00 14.90
N ASP A 85 10.21 -2.75 14.52
CA ASP A 85 11.55 -2.60 15.12
C ASP A 85 12.10 -1.16 14.98
N ARG A 86 11.66 -0.42 13.94
CA ARG A 86 12.13 0.94 13.67
C ARG A 86 11.27 2.00 14.34
N ARG A 87 10.04 1.68 14.74
CA ARG A 87 9.17 2.57 15.52
C ARG A 87 9.63 2.75 16.97
N ASP A 88 10.67 2.05 17.40
CA ASP A 88 11.42 2.39 18.62
C ASP A 88 12.07 3.79 18.55
N ASP A 89 12.33 4.31 17.33
CA ASP A 89 12.74 5.70 17.14
C ASP A 89 11.52 6.64 17.12
N ARG A 90 11.46 7.55 18.09
CA ARG A 90 10.31 8.44 18.29
C ARG A 90 9.96 9.31 17.08
N ALA A 91 10.96 9.83 16.38
CA ALA A 91 10.72 10.70 15.23
C ALA A 91 10.14 9.90 14.06
N PHE A 92 10.62 8.68 13.85
CA PHE A 92 10.06 7.76 12.87
C PHE A 92 8.65 7.30 13.25
N ASP A 93 8.41 7.03 14.53
CA ASP A 93 7.11 6.63 15.07
C ASP A 93 6.03 7.69 14.81
N ASP A 94 6.28 8.93 15.24
CA ASP A 94 5.38 10.07 15.02
C ASP A 94 5.11 10.30 13.52
N TYR A 95 6.11 10.05 12.67
CA TYR A 95 5.98 10.17 11.22
C TYR A 95 5.08 9.08 10.61
N MET A 96 5.23 7.83 11.07
CA MET A 96 4.39 6.72 10.63
C MET A 96 2.94 6.89 11.10
N ASP A 97 2.72 7.40 12.32
CA ASP A 97 1.39 7.72 12.85
C ASP A 97 0.67 8.78 11.99
N ALA A 98 1.39 9.83 11.58
CA ALA A 98 0.82 10.86 10.71
C ALA A 98 0.38 10.28 9.35
N LEU A 99 1.18 9.38 8.76
CA LEU A 99 0.84 8.70 7.52
C LEU A 99 -0.34 7.73 7.69
N GLU A 100 -0.37 6.97 8.77
CA GLU A 100 -1.48 6.08 9.10
C GLU A 100 -2.79 6.88 9.26
N ALA A 101 -2.76 7.98 10.02
CA ALA A 101 -3.92 8.83 10.22
C ALA A 101 -4.45 9.40 8.89
N ALA A 102 -3.56 9.89 8.03
CA ALA A 102 -3.94 10.37 6.70
C ALA A 102 -4.62 9.26 5.86
N LEU A 103 -4.04 8.06 5.82
CA LEU A 103 -4.58 6.94 5.06
C LEU A 103 -5.92 6.42 5.62
N ARG A 104 -6.12 6.42 6.93
CA ARG A 104 -7.39 6.02 7.57
C ARG A 104 -8.55 6.94 7.19
N THR A 105 -8.28 8.22 6.88
CA THR A 105 -9.30 9.18 6.42
C THR A 105 -9.61 9.05 4.93
N ALA A 106 -8.85 8.26 4.18
CA ALA A 106 -9.05 8.12 2.74
C ALA A 106 -10.44 7.53 2.42
N PRO A 107 -11.18 8.10 1.46
CA PRO A 107 -12.46 7.57 1.05
C PRO A 107 -12.35 6.13 0.55
N ARG A 108 -13.30 5.27 0.92
CA ARG A 108 -13.39 3.92 0.38
C ARG A 108 -13.85 3.97 -1.08
N LEU A 109 -13.08 3.39 -2.00
CA LEU A 109 -13.44 3.32 -3.43
C LEU A 109 -14.83 2.72 -3.67
N SER A 110 -15.20 1.70 -2.88
CA SER A 110 -16.52 1.08 -2.94
C SER A 110 -17.66 2.02 -2.54
N ALA A 111 -17.41 3.07 -1.75
CA ALA A 111 -18.41 4.07 -1.42
C ALA A 111 -18.72 4.98 -2.62
N LEU A 112 -17.70 5.42 -3.36
CA LEU A 112 -17.89 6.28 -4.54
C LEU A 112 -18.53 5.53 -5.71
N GLN A 113 -18.15 4.27 -5.95
CA GLN A 113 -18.75 3.42 -6.98
C GLN A 113 -20.26 3.22 -6.76
N ARG A 114 -20.68 3.07 -5.49
CA ARG A 114 -22.11 2.98 -5.12
C ARG A 114 -22.87 4.29 -5.33
N LEU A 115 -22.23 5.43 -5.07
CA LEU A 115 -22.85 6.76 -5.18
C LEU A 115 -22.92 7.24 -6.63
N ALA A 116 -21.92 6.91 -7.45
CA ALA A 116 -21.74 7.52 -8.76
C ALA A 116 -22.30 6.69 -9.94
N GLY A 117 -22.76 5.45 -9.71
CA GLY A 117 -23.19 4.56 -10.80
C GLY A 117 -22.09 4.25 -11.83
N LEU A 118 -20.83 4.52 -11.49
CA LEU A 118 -19.67 4.31 -12.35
C LEU A 118 -19.27 2.84 -12.30
N GLU A 119 -19.89 2.02 -13.15
CA GLU A 119 -19.40 0.67 -13.39
C GLU A 119 -18.04 0.74 -14.09
N ARG A 120 -16.98 0.47 -13.31
CA ARG A 120 -15.58 0.21 -13.72
C ARG A 120 -14.98 1.19 -14.74
N PHE A 121 -13.97 1.94 -14.28
CA PHE A 121 -12.92 2.43 -15.16
C PHE A 121 -12.22 1.19 -15.77
N GLU A 122 -12.61 0.80 -16.98
CA GLU A 122 -11.81 -0.15 -17.77
C GLU A 122 -10.39 0.42 -17.85
N ARG A 123 -9.39 -0.37 -17.43
CA ARG A 123 -7.99 0.02 -17.64
C ARG A 123 -7.82 0.22 -19.15
N PRO A 124 -7.19 1.31 -19.62
CA PRO A 124 -6.72 1.34 -20.99
C PRO A 124 -5.79 0.14 -21.17
N GLU A 125 -6.15 -0.75 -22.10
CA GLU A 125 -5.27 -1.80 -22.55
C GLU A 125 -3.95 -1.15 -22.99
N ARG A 126 -2.87 -1.65 -22.39
CA ARG A 126 -1.47 -1.54 -22.82
C ARG A 126 -1.21 -0.53 -23.95
N LEU A 127 -0.60 0.62 -23.62
CA LEU A 127 0.36 1.21 -24.55
C LEU A 127 1.56 0.26 -24.63
N THR A 128 1.58 -0.56 -25.67
CA THR A 128 2.81 -1.03 -26.30
C THR A 128 3.41 0.09 -27.12
#